data_AF-A0A381P4C1-F1
#
_entry.id   AF-A0A381P4C1-F1
#
_cell.length_a   1.000
_cell.length_b   1.000
_cell.length_c   1.000
_cell.angle_alpha   90.00
_cell.angle_beta   90.00
_cell.angle_gamma   90.00
#
_symmetry.space_group_name_H-M   'P 1'
#
loop_
_entity.id
_entity.type
_entity.pdbx_description
1 polymer ?
#
loop_
_entity_poly.entity_id
_entity_poly.type
_entity_poly.pdbx_seq_one_letter_code
_entity_poly.pdbx_strand_id
1 'polypeptide(L)' 'VRTGELAPDFEAENQFGALVRFTDLLLSGPVVLFFFPKAMTPG' A
#
# COMPACT_ATOMS: atom_id res chain seq x y z
N VAL A 1 -6.04 11.50 6.45
CA VAL A 1 -4.85 10.93 7.11
C VAL A 1 -3.99 12.09 7.57
N ARG A 2 -3.74 12.18 8.88
CA ARG A 2 -2.81 13.16 9.48
C ARG A 2 -1.55 12.42 9.94
N THR A 3 -0.41 13.11 9.96
CA THR A 3 0.83 12.54 10.50
C THR A 3 0.63 12.12 11.95
N GLY A 4 1.05 10.90 12.29
CA GLY A 4 0.90 10.32 13.62
C GLY A 4 -0.42 9.55 13.84
N GLU A 5 -1.38 9.65 12.91
CA GLU A 5 -2.53 8.73 12.92
C GLU A 5 -2.11 7.34 12.47
N LEU A 6 -2.76 6.32 13.04
CA LEU A 6 -2.64 4.96 12.55
C LEU A 6 -3.18 4.90 11.11
N ALA A 7 -2.38 4.35 10.20
CA ALA A 7 -2.84 4.07 8.85
C ALA A 7 -3.96 3.01 8.89
N PRO A 8 -5.04 3.16 8.08
CA PRO A 8 -6.11 2.17 8.04
C PRO A 8 -5.58 0.86 7.49
N ASP A 9 -6.15 -0.25 7.95
CA ASP A 9 -5.93 -1.54 7.30
C ASP A 9 -6.75 -1.64 6.01
N PHE A 10 -6.22 -2.33 5.02
CA PHE A 10 -6.87 -2.56 3.73
C PHE A 10 -6.31 -3.78 3.02
N GLU A 11 -7.07 -4.27 2.05
CA GLU A 11 -6.66 -5.33 1.15
C GLU A 11 -6.70 -4.84 -0.30
N ALA A 12 -5.76 -5.31 -1.11
CA ALA A 12 -5.71 -5.02 -2.54
C ALA A 12 -5.11 -6.21 -3.30
N GLU A 13 -5.43 -6.35 -4.58
CA GLU A 13 -4.71 -7.27 -5.45
C GLU A 13 -3.36 -6.66 -5.85
N ASN A 14 -2.29 -7.46 -5.74
CA ASN A 14 -0.97 -7.07 -6.22
C ASN A 14 -0.82 -7.33 -7.73
N GLN A 15 0.36 -7.05 -8.28
CA GLN A 15 0.66 -7.21 -9.71
C GLN A 15 0.59 -8.66 -10.23
N PHE A 16 0.52 -9.65 -9.33
CA PHE A 16 0.39 -11.07 -9.65
C PHE A 16 -1.06 -11.58 -9.44
N GLY A 17 -2.01 -10.69 -9.11
CA GLY A 17 -3.40 -11.04 -8.83
C GLY A 17 -3.61 -11.68 -7.45
N ALA A 18 -2.60 -11.66 -6.57
CA ALA A 18 -2.75 -12.16 -5.21
C ALA A 18 -3.31 -11.06 -4.30
N LEU A 19 -4.29 -11.41 -3.48
CA LEU A 19 -4.82 -10.55 -2.44
C LEU A 19 -3.76 -10.35 -1.35
N VAL A 20 -3.41 -9.11 -1.05
CA VAL A 20 -2.46 -8.73 -0.01
C VAL A 20 -3.12 -7.80 1.00
N ARG A 21 -2.84 -8.01 2.29
CA ARG A 21 -3.30 -7.14 3.38
C ARG A 21 -2.18 -6.25 3.88
N PHE A 22 -2.47 -4.99 4.16
CA PHE A 22 -1.47 -4.03 4.62
C PHE A 22 -0.81 -4.43 5.94
N THR A 23 -1.57 -4.96 6.91
CA THR A 23 -1.00 -5.44 8.18
C THR A 23 0.01 -6.56 8.03
N ASP A 24 -0.18 -7.44 7.06
CA ASP A 24 0.71 -8.59 6.85
C ASP A 24 2.07 -8.13 6.28
N LEU A 25 2.07 -7.07 5.46
CA LEU A 25 3.29 -6.46 4.94
C LEU A 25 4.13 -5.83 6.06
N LEU A 26 3.50 -5.26 7.08
CA LEU A 26 4.18 -4.66 8.23
C LEU A 26 4.95 -5.70 9.07
N LEU A 27 4.55 -6.98 9.04
CA LEU A 27 5.26 -8.07 9.73
C LEU A 27 6.65 -8.32 9.13
N SER A 28 6.84 -7.93 7.86
CA SER A 28 8.12 -8.10 7.15
C SER A 28 9.09 -6.94 7.36
N GLY A 29 8.63 -5.83 7.96
CA GLY A 29 9.45 -4.65 8.25
C GLY A 29 8.75 -3.33 7.93
N PRO A 30 9.47 -2.19 8.04
CA PRO A 30 8.93 -0.88 7.73
C PRO A 30 8.47 -0.77 6.27
N VAL A 31 7.29 -0.17 6.06
CA VAL A 31 6.67 0.00 4.74
C VAL A 31 6.51 1.48 4.43
N VAL A 32 6.78 1.87 3.18
CA VAL A 32 6.41 3.17 2.62
C VAL A 32 5.33 2.94 1.57
N LEU A 33 4.15 3.53 1.77
CA LEU A 33 3.02 3.47 0.84
C LEU A 33 2.87 4.79 0.09
N PHE A 34 2.70 4.72 -1.23
CA PHE A 34 2.44 5.88 -2.08
C PHE A 34 1.34 5.56 -3.09
N PHE A 35 0.55 6.57 -3.45
CA PHE A 35 -0.47 6.49 -4.48
C PHE A 35 -0.08 7.38 -5.65
N PHE A 36 -0.28 6.90 -6.87
CA PHE A 36 -0.02 7.65 -8.09
C PHE A 36 -1.19 7.50 -9.07
N PRO A 37 -1.47 8.49 -9.94
CA PRO A 37 -2.71 8.54 -10.72
C PRO A 37 -2.85 7.40 -11.73
N LYS A 38 -1.76 7.06 -12.41
CA LYS A 38 -1.75 6.04 -13.46
C LYS A 38 -0.34 5.47 -13.66
N ALA A 39 -0.27 4.17 -13.91
CA ALA A 39 0.97 3.52 -14.29
C ALA A 39 1.37 3.92 -15.72
N MET A 40 2.68 3.99 -15.99
CA MET A 40 3.23 4.15 -17.34
C MET A 40 2.81 5.45 -18.07
N THR A 41 2.51 6.53 -17.35
CA THR A 41 2.29 7.86 -17.95
C THR A 41 3.49 8.78 -17.72
N PRO A 42 3.92 9.57 -18.73
CA PRO A 42 4.75 10.73 -18.48
C PRO A 42 4.03 11.66 -17.48
N GLY A 43 4.79 12.21 -16.53
CA GLY A 43 4.27 13.19 -15.57
C GLY A 43 3.91 14.52 -16.22
#